data_AF-A0A1S2N8K0-F1
#
_entry.id   AF-A0A1S2N8K0-F1
#
_cell.length_a   1.000
_cell.length_b   1.000
_cell.length_c   1.000
_cell.angle_alpha   90.00
_cell.angle_beta   90.00
_cell.angle_gamma   90.00
#
_symmetry.space_group_name_H-M   'P 1'
#
loop_
_entity.id
_entity.type
_entity.pdbx_description
1 polymer ?
#
loop_
_entity_poly.entity_id
_entity_poly.type
_entity_poly.pdbx_seq_one_letter_code
_entity_poly.pdbx_strand_id
1 'polypeptide(L)'
;MPIRRLPPGAEYDPNRVLDAIIARLRLKNDAALSKLLEVAPPVISKIRHATLPIGATLLIRMHEESDFSISELRALMIRKGSEAEMTLAE
;
A
#
# COMPACT_ATOMS: atom_id res chain seq x y z
N MET A 1 16.74 6.22 -5.23
CA MET A 1 16.69 4.77 -5.55
C MET A 1 15.66 4.54 -6.66
N PRO A 2 16.06 4.34 -7.92
CA PRO A 2 15.10 4.13 -9.00
C PRO A 2 15.20 2.68 -9.51
N ILE A 3 14.17 1.86 -9.27
CA ILE A 3 13.67 0.82 -10.18
C ILE A 3 12.44 0.15 -9.55
N ARG A 4 11.38 0.91 -9.28
CA ARG A 4 10.03 0.35 -9.33
C ARG A 4 9.57 0.59 -10.76
N ARG A 5 9.75 -0.39 -11.65
CA ARG A 5 9.06 -0.36 -12.96
C ARG A 5 7.58 -0.49 -12.63
N LEU A 6 6.90 0.64 -12.45
CA LEU A 6 5.44 0.64 -12.47
C LEU A 6 4.99 0.30 -13.89
N PRO A 7 3.87 -0.42 -14.05
CA PRO A 7 3.30 -0.61 -15.37
C PRO A 7 3.05 0.76 -16.03
N PRO A 8 3.22 0.90 -17.35
CA PRO A 8 2.94 2.14 -18.04
C PRO A 8 1.48 2.56 -17.78
N GLY A 9 1.27 3.80 -17.33
CA GLY A 9 -0.05 4.31 -16.95
C GLY A 9 -0.48 4.03 -15.51
N ALA A 10 0.37 3.40 -14.70
CA ALA A 10 0.09 3.12 -13.30
C ALA A 10 0.86 4.06 -12.36
N GLU A 11 0.15 4.59 -11.36
CA GLU A 11 0.68 5.53 -10.37
C GLU A 11 0.90 4.82 -9.03
N TYR A 12 2.01 5.13 -8.36
CA TYR A 12 2.29 4.58 -7.03
C TYR A 12 1.48 5.35 -5.99
N ASP A 13 0.51 4.68 -5.39
CA ASP A 13 -0.35 5.24 -4.35
C ASP A 13 -0.33 4.37 -3.09
N PRO A 14 0.59 4.65 -2.15
CA PRO A 14 0.69 3.91 -0.91
C PRO A 14 -0.45 4.24 0.07
N ASN A 15 -1.25 5.29 -0.14
CA ASN A 15 -2.37 5.58 0.75
C ASN A 15 -3.40 4.47 0.69
N ARG A 16 -3.67 3.94 -0.52
CA ARG A 16 -4.65 2.87 -0.73
C ARG A 16 -4.37 1.62 0.11
N VAL A 17 -3.11 1.20 0.21
CA VAL A 17 -2.77 0.02 1.03
C VAL A 17 -2.91 0.31 2.52
N LEU A 18 -2.51 1.51 2.97
CA LEU A 18 -2.67 1.91 4.38
C LEU A 18 -4.15 2.00 4.76
N ASP A 19 -4.96 2.61 3.91
CA ASP A 19 -6.40 2.75 4.11
C ASP A 19 -7.12 1.40 4.06
N ALA A 20 -6.70 0.48 3.17
CA ALA A 20 -7.20 -0.88 3.14
C ALA A 20 -6.91 -1.64 4.43
N ILE A 21 -5.69 -1.52 4.99
CA ILE A 21 -5.34 -2.15 6.26
C ILE A 21 -6.13 -1.53 7.42
N ILE A 22 -6.25 -0.21 7.46
CA ILE A 22 -7.05 0.51 8.47
C ILE A 22 -8.50 0.04 8.45
N ALA A 23 -9.09 -0.05 7.26
CA ALA A 23 -10.47 -0.53 7.09
C ALA A 23 -10.61 -2.01 7.48
N ARG A 24 -9.68 -2.86 7.05
CA ARG A 24 -9.68 -4.30 7.32
C ARG A 24 -9.61 -4.60 8.82
N LEU A 25 -8.69 -3.94 9.51
CA LEU A 25 -8.44 -4.13 10.94
C LEU A 25 -9.27 -3.19 11.83
N ARG A 26 -10.16 -2.39 11.23
CA ARG A 26 -11.02 -1.41 11.91
C ARG A 26 -10.24 -0.48 12.85
N LEU A 27 -9.07 -0.04 12.39
CA LEU A 27 -8.20 0.86 13.15
C LEU A 27 -8.80 2.27 13.15
N LYS A 28 -8.61 2.99 14.26
CA LYS A 28 -9.14 4.34 14.42
C LYS A 28 -8.37 5.39 13.61
N ASN A 29 -7.06 5.21 13.46
CA ASN A 29 -6.16 6.16 12.78
C ASN A 29 -4.79 5.55 12.48
N ASP A 30 -3.95 6.33 11.79
CA ASP A 30 -2.56 6.01 11.46
C ASP A 30 -1.67 5.75 12.69
N ALA A 31 -1.98 6.33 13.85
CA ALA A 31 -1.21 6.08 15.07
C ALA A 31 -1.49 4.69 15.64
N ALA A 32 -2.70 4.15 15.46
CA ALA A 32 -2.99 2.75 15.75
C ALA A 32 -2.27 1.84 14.75
N LEU A 33 -2.28 2.19 13.46
CA LEU A 33 -1.55 1.47 12.43
C LEU A 33 -0.04 1.44 12.69
N SER A 34 0.55 2.56 13.11
CA SER A 34 1.98 2.64 13.37
C SER A 34 2.40 1.73 14.54
N LYS A 35 1.56 1.63 15.59
CA LYS A 35 1.80 0.72 16.71
C LYS A 35 1.72 -0.74 16.28
N LEU A 36 0.72 -1.07 15.48
CA LEU A 36 0.53 -2.43 14.97
C LEU A 36 1.70 -2.88 14.09
N LEU A 37 2.13 -2.02 13.16
CA LEU A 37 3.25 -2.29 12.27
C LEU A 37 4.62 -2.11 12.92
N GLU A 38 4.69 -1.83 14.23
CA GLU A 38 5.91 -1.54 14.98
C GLU A 38 6.80 -0.45 14.34
N VAL A 39 6.18 0.55 13.74
CA VAL A 39 6.86 1.71 13.14
C VAL A 39 6.54 3.01 13.87
N ALA A 40 7.46 3.97 13.81
CA ALA A 40 7.21 5.30 14.34
C ALA A 40 6.11 6.01 13.51
N PRO A 41 5.20 6.79 14.12
CA PRO A 41 4.22 7.61 13.41
C PRO A 41 4.76 8.44 12.22
N PRO A 42 5.95 9.08 12.29
CA PRO A 42 6.51 9.80 11.15
C PRO A 42 6.80 8.92 9.93
N VAL A 43 7.00 7.61 10.09
CA VAL A 43 7.19 6.67 8.98
C VAL A 43 5.90 6.56 8.17
N ILE A 44 4.76 6.35 8.84
CA ILE A 44 3.45 6.30 8.18
C ILE A 44 3.14 7.61 7.47
N SER A 45 3.38 8.74 8.14
CA SER A 45 3.20 10.06 7.53
C SER A 45 4.06 10.25 6.27
N LYS A 46 5.34 9.86 6.30
CA LYS A 46 6.22 9.94 5.13
C LYS A 46 5.77 9.03 3.98
N ILE A 47 5.24 7.85 4.30
CA ILE A 47 4.68 6.92 3.32
C ILE A 47 3.42 7.51 2.68
N ARG A 48 2.49 8.08 3.46
CA ARG A 48 1.28 8.74 2.94
C ARG A 48 1.60 9.88 1.98
N HIS A 49 2.64 10.65 2.26
CA HIS A 49 3.13 11.71 1.38
C HIS A 49 4.03 11.21 0.24
N ALA A 50 4.14 9.90 0.03
CA ALA A 50 5.00 9.26 -0.99
C ALA A 50 6.49 9.66 -0.92
N THR A 51 6.94 10.21 0.21
CA THR A 51 8.34 10.61 0.45
C THR A 51 9.22 9.44 0.92
N LEU A 52 8.60 8.38 1.43
CA LEU A 52 9.26 7.15 1.84
C LEU A 52 8.60 5.94 1.15
N PRO A 53 9.35 5.14 0.36
CA PRO A 53 8.81 3.94 -0.23
C PRO A 53 8.59 2.85 0.82
N ILE A 54 7.60 1.99 0.58
CA ILE A 54 7.37 0.81 1.43
C ILE A 54 8.43 -0.24 1.10
N GLY A 55 9.35 -0.45 2.05
CA GLY A 55 10.38 -1.47 1.97
C GLY A 55 9.84 -2.89 2.18
N ALA A 56 10.67 -3.89 1.87
CA ALA A 56 10.28 -5.30 1.98
C ALA A 56 9.93 -5.70 3.43
N THR A 57 10.69 -5.24 4.42
CA THR A 57 10.43 -5.53 5.84
C THR A 57 9.06 -5.03 6.28
N LEU A 58 8.70 -3.79 5.93
CA LEU A 58 7.40 -3.23 6.27
C LEU A 58 6.26 -3.94 5.54
N LEU A 59 6.49 -4.35 4.28
CA LEU A 59 5.53 -5.13 3.52
C LEU A 59 5.23 -6.50 4.16
N ILE A 60 6.26 -7.17 4.70
CA ILE A 60 6.10 -8.44 5.42
C ILE A 60 5.26 -8.23 6.68
N ARG A 61 5.58 -7.19 7.47
CA ARG A 61 4.77 -6.86 8.66
C ARG A 61 3.33 -6.53 8.31
N MET A 62 3.10 -5.79 7.23
CA MET A 62 1.74 -5.54 6.74
C MET A 62 1.02 -6.86 6.41
N HIS A 63 1.68 -7.81 5.76
CA HIS A 63 1.10 -9.13 5.45
C HIS A 63 0.71 -9.90 6.71
N GLU A 64 1.63 -9.98 7.68
CA GLU A 64 1.42 -10.74 8.93
C GLU A 64 0.27 -10.16 9.77
N GLU A 65 0.16 -8.84 9.86
CA GLU A 65 -0.83 -8.20 10.73
C GLU A 65 -2.21 -8.04 10.08
N SER A 66 -2.30 -8.03 8.75
CA SER A 66 -3.56 -7.75 8.02
C SER A 66 -4.16 -8.96 7.29
N ASP A 67 -3.45 -10.09 7.27
CA ASP A 67 -3.76 -11.29 6.49
C ASP A 67 -3.84 -11.05 4.96
N PHE A 68 -3.46 -9.86 4.47
CA PHE A 68 -3.40 -9.61 3.03
C PHE A 68 -2.20 -10.31 2.40
N SER A 69 -2.41 -10.96 1.25
CA SER A 69 -1.29 -11.54 0.52
C SER A 69 -0.33 -10.46 0.03
N ILE A 70 0.97 -10.76 -0.06
CA ILE A 70 1.98 -9.83 -0.61
C ILE A 70 1.57 -9.30 -1.99
N SER A 71 0.96 -10.14 -2.83
CA SER A 71 0.44 -9.76 -4.14
C SER A 71 -0.69 -8.73 -4.04
N GLU A 72 -1.61 -8.89 -3.10
CA GLU A 72 -2.71 -7.94 -2.86
C GLU A 72 -2.17 -6.60 -2.36
N LEU A 73 -1.25 -6.62 -1.38
CA LEU A 73 -0.60 -5.41 -0.89
C LEU A 73 0.10 -4.64 -2.03
N ARG A 74 0.78 -5.35 -2.93
CA ARG A 74 1.42 -4.74 -4.11
C ARG A 74 0.41 -4.18 -5.09
N ALA A 75 -0.71 -4.87 -5.31
CA ALA A 75 -1.78 -4.39 -6.18
C ALA A 75 -2.45 -3.13 -5.59
N LEU A 76 -2.66 -3.09 -4.28
CA LEU A 76 -3.24 -1.94 -3.58
C LEU A 76 -2.33 -0.70 -3.66
N MET A 77 -1.00 -0.87 -3.65
CA MET A 77 -0.04 0.23 -3.81
C MET A 77 -0.02 0.85 -5.21
N ILE A 78 -0.73 0.27 -6.17
CA ILE A 78 -0.73 0.71 -7.56
C ILE A 78 -2.13 1.21 -7.90
N ARG A 79 -2.25 2.50 -8.17
CA ARG A 79 -3.43 3.04 -8.82
C ARG A 79 -3.27 2.80 -10.31
N LYS A 80 -4.03 1.85 -10.86
CA LYS A 80 -4.18 1.75 -12.31
C LYS A 80 -4.91 3.03 -12.77
N GLY A 81 -4.27 3.84 -13.61
CA GLY A 81 -4.98 4.86 -14.36
C GLY A 81 -6.05 4.14 -15.18
N SER A 82 -7.32 4.53 -15.00
CA SER A 82 -8.53 3.97 -15.61
C SER A 82 -8.31 2.84 -16.63
N GLU A 83 -8.49 1.59 -16.20
CA GLU A 83 -8.90 0.50 -17.09
C GLU A 83 -10.39 0.72 -17.47
N ALA A 84 -10.68 1.83 -18.13
CA ALA A 84 -11.83 1.91 -19.01
C ALA A 84 -11.30 1.54 -20.40
N GLU A 85 -11.30 0.25 -20.70
CA GLU A 85 -11.13 -0.43 -22.01
C GLU A 85 -10.30 -1.71 -21.87
N MET A 86 -10.87 -2.72 -21.21
CA MET A 86 -10.73 -4.10 -21.68
C MET A 86 -11.94 -4.92 -21.21
N THR A 87 -13.11 -4.43 -21.60
CA THR A 87 -14.24 -5.32 -21.91
C THR A 87 -13.95 -5.92 -23.28
N LEU A 88 -13.97 -7.27 -23.35
CA LEU A 88 -14.00 -8.16 -24.54
C LEU A 88 -12.67 -8.74 -25.06
N ALA A 89 -12.41 -10.00 -24.68
CA ALA A 89 -11.91 -11.13 -25.49
C ALA A 89 -11.53 -12.24 -24.48
N GLU A 90 -12.17 -13.41 -24.39
CA GLU A 90 -13.09 -14.20 -25.22
C GLU A 90 -14.09 -14.94 -24.32
#